data_AF-A0A2V6JGQ1-F1
#
_entry.id   AF-A0A2V6JGQ1-F1
#
_cell.length_a   1.000
_cell.length_b   1.000
_cell.length_c   1.000
_cell.angle_alpha   90.00
_cell.angle_beta   90.00
_cell.angle_gamma   90.00
#
_symmetry.space_group_name_H-M   'P 1'
#
loop_
_entity.id
_entity.type
_entity.pdbx_description
1 polymer ?
#
loop_
_entity_poly.entity_id
_entity_poly.type
_entity_poly.pdbx_seq_one_letter_code
_entity_poly.pdbx_strand_id
1 'polypeptide(L)'
;MLLCLILVSIGRTQNGYTWQLGAQMPGPRQELATGALNGNVYVLGGFDAEGHSTDTVLVYHPTTDTWTLAHPLPYGVNHNSAAVAGGALYSFGAGGGELFVYNQNTNSWAARASSHYVHSQTAAVGVIDNKIYVAGGTGTPSQRELEVYDPVANTWTVKAPMSVPRNHTAGGVIEGKFYVVGGRASDFSGSTDALEVYDPQTDLWSTRPPMPTARSGLAAAVVDNELWVFGGEDVLDFVVHAEVEVYNPATNSWRQLPNMPAGRHGIWASAIGNKIYIPGGGVGPGGSASNTNQIYTVETAAANLGNISTRAFVQTGDNVMIGGFIVQGTGTKRVIIRAIGPELGQYGVPNPLADPTLELHDGTGALIGSNDNWQTTILGGIITHDQVQEIQDSGHAPGDARESAIIADLPPGNYTAIVRGVNNTTGVALVEVYDIGAGTSSILGNISTRSFVQTGDNVMIGGFIVQGTETKRVIIRAIGPELSQYGVPNPLANPTLELHDGPGTLIASNDNWQTTIIGGIITHDQVEDIMNSGHAPADSSESAIIADLPAGNYTAIVRGVNSTTGVALAEVYDLHQ
;
A
#
# COMPACT_ATOMS: atom_id res chain seq x y z
N MET A 1 16.22 -1.24 47.95
CA MET A 1 15.38 -0.53 46.96
C MET A 1 15.18 -1.48 45.79
N LEU A 2 13.97 -2.02 45.68
CA LEU A 2 13.56 -3.02 44.71
C LEU A 2 13.24 -2.29 43.39
N LEU A 3 13.99 -2.55 42.32
CA LEU A 3 13.64 -2.08 40.98
C LEU A 3 12.67 -3.11 40.38
N CYS A 4 11.40 -2.73 40.27
CA CYS A 4 10.36 -3.55 39.67
C CYS A 4 10.47 -3.40 38.14
N LEU A 5 10.98 -4.42 37.46
CA LEU A 5 10.84 -4.58 36.01
C LEU A 5 9.38 -4.95 35.74
N ILE A 6 8.64 -4.07 35.05
CA ILE A 6 7.34 -4.39 34.48
C ILE A 6 7.61 -5.30 33.27
N LEU A 7 7.45 -6.60 33.46
CA LEU A 7 7.33 -7.58 32.39
C LEU A 7 5.97 -7.36 31.71
N VAL A 8 5.97 -6.81 30.49
CA VAL A 8 4.82 -6.91 29.59
C VAL A 8 4.74 -8.37 29.15
N SER A 9 3.74 -9.10 29.64
CA SER A 9 3.47 -10.46 29.22
C SER A 9 2.93 -10.45 27.79
N ILE A 10 3.77 -10.76 26.80
CA ILE A 10 3.31 -11.14 25.46
C ILE A 10 2.82 -12.59 25.58
N GLY A 11 1.52 -12.76 25.79
CA GLY A 11 0.88 -14.06 25.59
C GLY A 11 0.91 -14.38 24.10
N ARG A 12 1.85 -15.23 23.65
CA ARG A 12 1.76 -15.86 22.33
C ARG A 12 0.61 -16.87 22.35
N THR A 13 -0.54 -16.50 21.82
CA THR A 13 -1.59 -17.46 21.45
C THR A 13 -1.22 -18.12 20.13
N GLN A 14 -1.42 -19.43 20.05
CA GLN A 14 -0.88 -20.34 19.03
C GLN A 14 -1.46 -20.22 17.61
N ASN A 15 -2.13 -19.12 17.25
CA ASN A 15 -2.67 -18.87 15.91
C ASN A 15 -2.48 -17.37 15.60
N GLY A 16 -1.68 -17.01 14.58
CA GLY A 16 -1.21 -15.67 14.18
C GLY A 16 -2.24 -14.54 14.07
N TYR A 17 -2.87 -14.19 15.20
CA TYR A 17 -3.83 -13.11 15.33
C TYR A 17 -3.47 -12.36 16.61
N THR A 18 -2.86 -11.19 16.45
CA THR A 18 -2.28 -10.45 17.58
C THR A 18 -3.19 -9.29 17.98
N TRP A 19 -4.26 -9.62 18.68
CA TRP A 19 -5.00 -8.65 19.47
C TRP A 19 -4.09 -8.07 20.55
N GLN A 20 -4.05 -6.75 20.65
CA GLN A 20 -3.33 -6.00 21.67
C GLN A 20 -4.30 -5.04 22.37
N LEU A 21 -4.07 -4.82 23.65
CA LEU A 21 -4.77 -3.80 24.41
C LEU A 21 -3.85 -2.57 24.47
N GLY A 22 -4.27 -1.47 23.87
CA GLY A 22 -3.63 -0.17 24.09
C GLY A 22 -4.10 0.47 25.39
N ALA A 23 -3.50 1.60 25.77
CA ALA A 23 -3.95 2.41 26.88
C ALA A 23 -5.45 2.68 26.77
N GLN A 24 -6.16 2.55 27.90
CA GLN A 24 -7.59 2.75 27.95
C GLN A 24 -7.96 4.21 27.68
N MET A 25 -9.11 4.41 27.03
CA MET A 25 -9.65 5.75 26.84
C MET A 25 -9.92 6.45 28.18
N PRO A 26 -9.79 7.79 28.23
CA PRO A 26 -10.34 8.61 29.31
C PRO A 26 -11.87 8.55 29.36
N GLY A 27 -12.40 7.52 30.05
CA GLY A 27 -13.82 7.29 30.27
C GLY A 27 -14.47 6.35 29.24
N PRO A 28 -15.56 5.65 29.62
CA PRO A 28 -16.26 4.72 28.73
C PRO A 28 -17.13 5.47 27.71
N ARG A 29 -17.15 4.99 26.45
CA ARG A 29 -17.96 5.55 25.37
C ARG A 29 -18.44 4.49 24.39
N GLN A 30 -19.60 4.72 23.78
CA GLN A 30 -20.05 4.02 22.58
C GLN A 30 -20.72 4.99 21.60
N GLU A 31 -21.10 4.50 20.41
CA GLU A 31 -21.72 5.26 19.32
C GLU A 31 -20.90 6.51 18.99
N LEU A 32 -19.59 6.28 18.92
CA LEU A 32 -18.54 7.24 18.61
C LEU A 32 -18.09 7.05 17.16
N ALA A 33 -17.41 8.06 16.61
CA ALA A 33 -16.71 7.94 15.33
C ALA A 33 -15.19 8.00 15.53
N THR A 34 -14.43 7.34 14.63
CA THR A 34 -12.97 7.45 14.62
C THR A 34 -12.41 7.90 13.28
N GLY A 35 -11.25 8.56 13.32
CA GLY A 35 -10.48 8.90 12.12
C GLY A 35 -8.97 8.84 12.38
N ALA A 36 -8.22 8.27 11.45
CA ALA A 36 -6.76 8.23 11.48
C ALA A 36 -6.15 9.42 10.74
N LEU A 37 -5.41 10.28 11.45
CA LEU A 37 -4.78 11.47 10.87
C LEU A 37 -3.38 11.68 11.45
N ASN A 38 -2.38 11.78 10.57
CA ASN A 38 -0.97 12.00 10.90
C ASN A 38 -0.45 11.00 11.95
N GLY A 39 -0.72 9.71 11.74
CA GLY A 39 -0.29 8.61 12.61
C GLY A 39 -1.00 8.51 13.95
N ASN A 40 -2.06 9.30 14.19
CA ASN A 40 -2.85 9.28 15.42
C ASN A 40 -4.30 8.88 15.15
N VAL A 41 -4.97 8.30 16.16
CA VAL A 41 -6.40 7.94 16.08
C VAL A 41 -7.21 8.94 16.89
N TYR A 42 -8.13 9.64 16.22
CA TYR A 42 -9.06 10.57 16.83
C TYR A 42 -10.37 9.85 17.14
N VAL A 43 -10.90 10.05 18.34
CA VAL A 43 -12.22 9.57 18.78
C VAL A 43 -13.13 10.77 18.97
N LEU A 44 -14.23 10.82 18.22
CA LEU A 44 -15.13 11.97 18.13
C LEU A 44 -16.48 11.63 18.77
N GLY A 45 -16.83 12.37 19.82
CA GLY A 45 -18.15 12.27 20.45
C GLY A 45 -18.42 10.94 21.12
N GLY A 46 -19.66 10.46 20.98
CA GLY A 46 -20.21 9.28 21.62
C GLY A 46 -21.00 9.61 22.89
N PHE A 47 -21.50 8.58 23.57
CA PHE A 47 -22.15 8.73 24.87
C PHE A 47 -21.63 7.73 25.91
N ASP A 48 -21.74 8.11 27.19
CA ASP A 48 -21.33 7.33 28.36
C ASP A 48 -22.38 6.28 28.80
N ALA A 49 -22.10 5.51 29.84
CA ALA A 49 -23.03 4.47 30.31
C ALA A 49 -24.36 5.05 30.85
N GLU A 50 -24.39 6.34 31.17
CA GLU A 50 -25.55 7.09 31.62
C GLU A 50 -26.35 7.73 30.46
N GLY A 51 -25.85 7.62 29.21
CA GLY A 51 -26.50 8.16 28.01
C GLY A 51 -26.17 9.62 27.71
N HIS A 52 -25.21 10.24 28.41
CA HIS A 52 -24.83 11.63 28.14
C HIS A 52 -23.92 11.71 26.92
N SER A 53 -24.32 12.53 25.94
CA SER A 53 -23.51 12.81 24.76
C SER A 53 -22.36 13.74 25.08
N THR A 54 -21.22 13.57 24.40
CA THR A 54 -20.03 14.40 24.63
C THR A 54 -19.55 15.12 23.37
N ASP A 55 -18.94 16.28 23.55
CA ASP A 55 -18.23 17.03 22.52
C ASP A 55 -16.73 16.71 22.50
N THR A 56 -16.27 15.88 23.44
CA THR A 56 -14.86 15.65 23.68
C THR A 56 -14.22 14.88 22.54
N VAL A 57 -13.08 15.41 22.07
CA VAL A 57 -12.21 14.77 21.07
C VAL A 57 -10.99 14.19 21.77
N LEU A 58 -10.90 12.85 21.80
CA LEU A 58 -9.73 12.16 22.33
C LEU A 58 -8.76 11.84 21.19
N VAL A 59 -7.46 11.98 21.43
CA VAL A 59 -6.41 11.62 20.48
C VAL A 59 -5.54 10.53 21.09
N TYR A 60 -5.55 9.36 20.48
CA TYR A 60 -4.63 8.28 20.82
C TYR A 60 -3.36 8.40 20.00
N HIS A 61 -2.22 8.27 20.69
CA HIS A 61 -0.89 8.28 20.13
C HIS A 61 -0.31 6.85 20.17
N PRO A 62 -0.37 6.08 19.07
CA PRO A 62 0.09 4.70 19.06
C PRO A 62 1.58 4.53 19.37
N THR A 63 2.40 5.53 19.03
CA THR A 63 3.85 5.51 19.23
C THR A 63 4.24 5.59 20.71
N THR A 64 3.43 6.24 21.53
CA THR A 64 3.68 6.42 22.98
C THR A 64 2.69 5.67 23.85
N ASP A 65 1.68 5.04 23.26
CA ASP A 65 0.55 4.39 23.94
C ASP A 65 -0.14 5.31 24.96
N THR A 66 -0.47 6.54 24.55
CA THR A 66 -1.08 7.55 25.42
C THR A 66 -2.25 8.27 24.76
N TRP A 67 -3.09 8.90 25.59
CA TRP A 67 -4.21 9.72 25.17
C TRP A 67 -3.98 11.19 25.50
N THR A 68 -4.37 12.08 24.58
CA THR A 68 -4.48 13.53 24.80
C THR A 68 -5.86 14.03 24.38
N LEU A 69 -6.11 15.32 24.61
CA LEU A 69 -7.34 16.01 24.20
C LEU A 69 -7.02 16.97 23.06
N ALA A 70 -7.85 16.92 22.00
CA ALA A 70 -7.93 17.99 21.01
C ALA A 70 -9.07 18.96 21.37
N HIS A 71 -9.18 20.06 20.62
CA HIS A 71 -10.29 21.00 20.81
C HIS A 71 -11.64 20.28 20.68
N PRO A 72 -12.58 20.49 21.62
CA PRO A 72 -13.89 19.85 21.58
C PRO A 72 -14.65 20.24 20.33
N LEU A 73 -15.55 19.36 19.91
CA LEU A 73 -16.55 19.64 18.89
C LEU A 73 -17.42 20.84 19.33
N PRO A 74 -18.10 21.52 18.40
CA PRO A 74 -18.92 22.68 18.74
C PRO A 74 -20.06 22.42 19.74
N TYR A 75 -20.52 21.17 19.84
CA TYR A 75 -21.51 20.69 20.80
C TYR A 75 -21.40 19.17 20.96
N GLY A 76 -22.08 18.63 21.98
CA GLY A 76 -22.06 17.20 22.28
C GLY A 76 -22.78 16.38 21.23
N VAL A 77 -22.14 15.32 20.74
CA VAL A 77 -22.65 14.48 19.66
C VAL A 77 -22.52 12.99 19.97
N ASN A 78 -23.39 12.19 19.36
CA ASN A 78 -23.30 10.73 19.29
C ASN A 78 -23.83 10.27 17.93
N HIS A 79 -23.57 9.01 17.58
CA HIS A 79 -23.95 8.41 16.29
C HIS A 79 -23.52 9.25 15.08
N ASN A 80 -22.47 10.05 15.27
CA ASN A 80 -21.85 10.82 14.21
C ASN A 80 -21.00 9.90 13.33
N SER A 81 -20.51 10.47 12.24
CA SER A 81 -19.55 9.87 11.34
C SER A 81 -18.32 10.75 11.25
N ALA A 82 -17.20 10.13 10.88
CA ALA A 82 -15.92 10.81 10.70
C ALA A 82 -15.27 10.38 9.39
N ALA A 83 -14.50 11.29 8.79
CA ALA A 83 -13.70 11.02 7.60
C ALA A 83 -12.38 11.78 7.66
N VAL A 84 -11.36 11.25 6.99
CA VAL A 84 -10.10 11.98 6.75
C VAL A 84 -9.90 12.11 5.26
N ALA A 85 -9.92 13.34 4.75
CA ALA A 85 -9.82 13.64 3.32
C ALA A 85 -8.94 14.87 3.11
N GLY A 86 -8.01 14.82 2.14
CA GLY A 86 -7.08 15.92 1.87
C GLY A 86 -6.25 16.35 3.09
N GLY A 87 -5.89 15.40 3.97
CA GLY A 87 -5.12 15.69 5.20
C GLY A 87 -5.90 16.40 6.32
N ALA A 88 -7.23 16.48 6.23
CA ALA A 88 -8.08 17.07 7.26
C ALA A 88 -9.09 16.06 7.82
N LEU A 89 -9.41 16.19 9.11
CA LEU A 89 -10.41 15.37 9.80
C LEU A 89 -11.77 16.08 9.77
N TYR A 90 -12.83 15.32 9.49
CA TYR A 90 -14.20 15.77 9.40
C TYR A 90 -15.10 15.06 10.41
N SER A 91 -16.09 15.76 10.94
CA SER A 91 -17.17 15.23 11.76
C SER A 91 -18.51 15.67 11.18
N PHE A 92 -19.45 14.75 11.02
CA PHE A 92 -20.77 15.01 10.43
C PHE A 92 -21.78 13.95 10.87
N GLY A 93 -23.05 14.07 10.49
CA GLY A 93 -24.07 13.05 10.75
C GLY A 93 -24.66 13.05 12.16
N ALA A 94 -24.15 13.86 13.09
CA ALA A 94 -24.81 14.06 14.38
C ALA A 94 -25.88 15.16 14.30
N GLY A 95 -27.05 14.81 13.79
CA GLY A 95 -28.19 15.73 13.72
C GLY A 95 -28.39 16.36 12.33
N GLY A 96 -28.73 17.65 12.26
CA GLY A 96 -29.35 18.37 11.13
C GLY A 96 -28.51 18.57 9.86
N GLY A 97 -27.58 17.67 9.54
CA GLY A 97 -26.75 17.69 8.35
C GLY A 97 -25.48 18.54 8.47
N GLU A 98 -25.13 19.00 9.68
CA GLU A 98 -23.91 19.80 9.89
C GLU A 98 -22.63 18.99 9.61
N LEU A 99 -21.66 19.66 8.99
CA LEU A 99 -20.30 19.14 8.78
C LEU A 99 -19.27 20.13 9.32
N PHE A 100 -18.34 19.60 10.12
CA PHE A 100 -17.23 20.34 10.69
C PHE A 100 -15.91 19.76 10.20
N VAL A 101 -14.97 20.64 9.87
CA VAL A 101 -13.58 20.26 9.57
C VAL A 101 -12.66 20.72 10.69
N TYR A 102 -11.75 19.85 11.10
CA TYR A 102 -10.75 20.12 12.12
C TYR A 102 -9.47 20.66 11.48
N ASN A 103 -9.00 21.81 11.97
CA ASN A 103 -7.71 22.37 11.61
C ASN A 103 -6.70 22.09 12.73
N GLN A 104 -5.72 21.23 12.44
CA GLN A 104 -4.66 20.87 13.39
C GLN A 104 -3.74 22.03 13.75
N ASN A 105 -3.47 22.94 12.81
CA ASN A 105 -2.54 24.05 13.04
C ASN A 105 -3.10 25.06 14.03
N THR A 106 -4.42 25.26 14.02
CA THR A 106 -5.11 26.20 14.91
C THR A 106 -5.82 25.50 16.07
N ASN A 107 -5.81 24.17 16.11
CA ASN A 107 -6.57 23.34 17.06
C ASN A 107 -8.02 23.82 17.19
N SER A 108 -8.76 23.84 16.08
CA SER A 108 -10.12 24.39 16.04
C SER A 108 -10.98 23.75 14.96
N TRP A 109 -12.31 23.75 15.17
CA TRP A 109 -13.29 23.30 14.20
C TRP A 109 -13.88 24.45 13.39
N ALA A 110 -14.13 24.23 12.10
CA ALA A 110 -14.83 25.16 11.22
C ALA A 110 -16.03 24.49 10.56
N ALA A 111 -17.17 25.18 10.52
CA ALA A 111 -18.35 24.72 9.81
C ALA A 111 -18.16 24.76 8.29
N ARG A 112 -18.81 23.83 7.60
CA ARG A 112 -18.82 23.69 6.15
C ARG A 112 -20.25 23.53 5.63
N ALA A 113 -20.40 23.35 4.32
CA ALA A 113 -21.71 23.12 3.73
C ALA A 113 -22.36 21.87 4.35
N SER A 114 -23.62 22.03 4.77
CA SER A 114 -24.44 20.94 5.27
C SER A 114 -24.83 19.97 4.15
N SER A 115 -24.94 18.69 4.48
CA SER A 115 -25.44 17.65 3.57
C SER A 115 -26.92 17.87 3.23
N HIS A 116 -27.40 17.30 2.12
CA HIS A 116 -28.82 17.34 1.80
C HIS A 116 -29.62 16.39 2.70
N TYR A 117 -29.01 15.30 3.14
CA TYR A 117 -29.56 14.31 4.06
C TYR A 117 -28.77 14.27 5.38
N VAL A 118 -29.49 13.97 6.45
CA VAL A 118 -28.97 14.02 7.83
C VAL A 118 -27.90 12.95 8.11
N HIS A 119 -27.99 11.77 7.48
CA HIS A 119 -27.04 10.65 7.64
C HIS A 119 -26.71 10.31 9.12
N SER A 120 -27.69 10.44 10.03
CA SER A 120 -27.49 10.13 11.45
C SER A 120 -27.58 8.64 11.76
N GLN A 121 -27.39 8.21 13.01
CA GLN A 121 -27.43 6.79 13.38
C GLN A 121 -26.36 5.98 12.63
N THR A 122 -25.14 6.51 12.55
CA THR A 122 -23.94 5.85 12.00
C THR A 122 -24.11 5.40 10.54
N ALA A 123 -23.77 6.30 9.61
CA ALA A 123 -23.69 6.02 8.18
C ALA A 123 -22.34 5.39 7.80
N ALA A 124 -22.32 4.64 6.69
CA ALA A 124 -21.06 4.17 6.12
C ALA A 124 -20.31 5.34 5.47
N VAL A 125 -18.99 5.37 5.63
CA VAL A 125 -18.13 6.42 5.10
C VAL A 125 -17.00 5.83 4.27
N GLY A 126 -16.70 6.46 3.15
CA GLY A 126 -15.53 6.17 2.32
C GLY A 126 -14.91 7.45 1.77
N VAL A 127 -13.61 7.43 1.46
CA VAL A 127 -12.93 8.56 0.83
C VAL A 127 -12.29 8.11 -0.48
N ILE A 128 -12.70 8.71 -1.60
CA ILE A 128 -12.18 8.43 -2.95
C ILE A 128 -11.77 9.76 -3.56
N ASP A 129 -10.54 9.88 -4.05
CA ASP A 129 -9.99 11.09 -4.68
C ASP A 129 -10.24 12.37 -3.85
N ASN A 130 -9.96 12.30 -2.54
CA ASN A 130 -10.20 13.35 -1.54
C ASN A 130 -11.67 13.80 -1.38
N LYS A 131 -12.65 13.06 -1.92
CA LYS A 131 -14.08 13.30 -1.69
C LYS A 131 -14.64 12.31 -0.68
N ILE A 132 -15.56 12.78 0.15
CA ILE A 132 -16.16 11.98 1.22
C ILE A 132 -17.49 11.43 0.73
N TYR A 133 -17.61 10.11 0.68
CA TYR A 133 -18.80 9.37 0.32
C TYR A 133 -19.51 8.93 1.60
N VAL A 134 -20.80 9.21 1.70
CA VAL A 134 -21.61 8.90 2.88
C VAL A 134 -22.88 8.20 2.45
N ALA A 135 -23.09 6.96 2.93
CA ALA A 135 -24.24 6.16 2.56
C ALA A 135 -25.01 5.62 3.77
N GLY A 136 -26.34 5.71 3.68
CA GLY A 136 -27.25 5.20 4.71
C GLY A 136 -27.40 6.13 5.91
N GLY A 137 -27.63 5.56 7.09
CA GLY A 137 -28.02 6.34 8.28
C GLY A 137 -29.51 6.68 8.29
N THR A 138 -29.94 7.56 9.18
CA THR A 138 -31.33 8.01 9.30
C THR A 138 -31.52 9.47 8.91
N GLY A 139 -32.68 9.76 8.31
CA GLY A 139 -33.07 11.07 7.81
C GLY A 139 -34.30 10.97 6.91
N THR A 140 -34.81 12.12 6.45
CA THR A 140 -35.83 12.16 5.40
C THR A 140 -35.13 12.41 4.05
N PRO A 141 -35.49 11.72 2.94
CA PRO A 141 -36.67 10.86 2.76
C PRO A 141 -36.44 9.35 2.94
N SER A 142 -35.21 8.81 2.90
CA SER A 142 -34.97 7.38 3.16
C SER A 142 -33.58 7.08 3.78
N GLN A 143 -33.21 5.80 3.91
CA GLN A 143 -31.94 5.31 4.50
C GLN A 143 -31.03 4.67 3.43
N ARG A 144 -31.23 5.05 2.16
CA ARG A 144 -30.54 4.47 0.99
C ARG A 144 -29.57 5.45 0.35
N GLU A 145 -29.69 6.72 0.70
CA GLU A 145 -29.09 7.83 0.02
C GLU A 145 -27.57 7.74 0.12
N LEU A 146 -26.92 8.06 -0.99
CA LEU A 146 -25.50 8.28 -1.08
C LEU A 146 -25.29 9.76 -1.44
N GLU A 147 -24.48 10.45 -0.65
CA GLU A 147 -23.98 11.77 -0.99
C GLU A 147 -22.47 11.81 -0.99
N VAL A 148 -21.94 12.70 -1.83
CA VAL A 148 -20.51 12.93 -1.97
C VAL A 148 -20.22 14.38 -1.64
N TYR A 149 -19.43 14.61 -0.60
CA TYR A 149 -18.89 15.93 -0.28
C TYR A 149 -17.56 16.14 -0.99
N ASP A 150 -17.46 17.25 -1.70
CA ASP A 150 -16.20 17.74 -2.26
C ASP A 150 -15.63 18.83 -1.34
N PRO A 151 -14.52 18.58 -0.63
CA PRO A 151 -13.91 19.57 0.26
C PRO A 151 -13.39 20.83 -0.43
N VAL A 152 -13.00 20.73 -1.70
CA VAL A 152 -12.47 21.86 -2.48
C VAL A 152 -13.61 22.77 -2.90
N ALA A 153 -14.68 22.20 -3.43
CA ALA A 153 -15.87 22.96 -3.82
C ALA A 153 -16.73 23.38 -2.62
N ASN A 154 -16.59 22.70 -1.47
CA ASN A 154 -17.44 22.84 -0.30
C ASN A 154 -18.92 22.63 -0.66
N THR A 155 -19.20 21.54 -1.39
CA THR A 155 -20.55 21.20 -1.86
C THR A 155 -20.81 19.70 -1.76
N TRP A 156 -22.06 19.35 -1.52
CA TRP A 156 -22.55 17.98 -1.57
C TRP A 156 -23.19 17.68 -2.93
N THR A 157 -23.07 16.44 -3.39
CA THR A 157 -23.73 15.93 -4.59
C THR A 157 -24.40 14.60 -4.28
N VAL A 158 -25.70 14.50 -4.57
CA VAL A 158 -26.47 13.26 -4.44
C VAL A 158 -26.10 12.30 -5.58
N LYS A 159 -25.94 11.02 -5.25
CA LYS A 159 -25.62 9.93 -6.18
C LYS A 159 -26.69 8.84 -6.17
N ALA A 160 -26.51 7.80 -6.98
CA ALA A 160 -27.41 6.66 -6.98
C ALA A 160 -27.55 6.07 -5.55
N PRO A 161 -28.77 5.80 -5.08
CA PRO A 161 -28.98 5.24 -3.75
C PRO A 161 -28.68 3.74 -3.71
N MET A 162 -28.31 3.22 -2.53
CA MET A 162 -28.21 1.80 -2.24
C MET A 162 -29.56 1.08 -2.46
N SER A 163 -29.53 -0.21 -2.73
CA SER A 163 -30.77 -1.00 -2.88
C SER A 163 -31.43 -1.33 -1.54
N VAL A 164 -30.61 -1.57 -0.50
CA VAL A 164 -31.07 -1.93 0.86
C VAL A 164 -30.98 -0.72 1.80
N PRO A 165 -32.10 -0.19 2.31
CA PRO A 165 -32.11 0.88 3.31
C PRO A 165 -31.54 0.40 4.64
N ARG A 166 -30.55 1.12 5.20
CA ARG A 166 -29.97 0.76 6.49
C ARG A 166 -29.25 1.91 7.20
N ASN A 167 -29.23 1.82 8.53
CA ASN A 167 -28.42 2.62 9.44
C ASN A 167 -27.48 1.70 10.26
N HIS A 168 -26.64 2.28 11.11
CA HIS A 168 -25.63 1.56 11.91
C HIS A 168 -24.80 0.62 11.05
N THR A 169 -24.47 1.09 9.84
CA THR A 169 -23.73 0.35 8.82
C THR A 169 -22.30 0.85 8.78
N ALA A 170 -21.40 0.02 8.26
CA ALA A 170 -19.99 0.36 8.15
C ALA A 170 -19.55 0.33 6.69
N GLY A 171 -18.43 0.96 6.37
CA GLY A 171 -17.93 0.97 5.01
C GLY A 171 -16.44 1.21 4.91
N GLY A 172 -15.93 1.08 3.68
CA GLY A 172 -14.53 1.24 3.35
C GLY A 172 -14.34 1.38 1.85
N VAL A 173 -13.16 1.84 1.44
CA VAL A 173 -12.82 2.02 0.03
C VAL A 173 -11.73 1.04 -0.36
N ILE A 174 -11.98 0.26 -1.40
CA ILE A 174 -11.02 -0.65 -1.99
C ILE A 174 -10.97 -0.37 -3.49
N GLU A 175 -9.77 -0.16 -4.03
CA GLU A 175 -9.54 0.06 -5.47
C GLU A 175 -10.47 1.12 -6.08
N GLY A 176 -10.68 2.24 -5.36
CA GLY A 176 -11.52 3.36 -5.81
C GLY A 176 -13.03 3.10 -5.79
N LYS A 177 -13.49 2.00 -5.19
CA LYS A 177 -14.92 1.67 -5.03
C LYS A 177 -15.33 1.72 -3.57
N PHE A 178 -16.56 2.13 -3.31
CA PHE A 178 -17.08 2.30 -1.95
C PHE A 178 -17.93 1.08 -1.55
N TYR A 179 -17.50 0.38 -0.50
CA TYR A 179 -18.14 -0.81 0.05
C TYR A 179 -18.95 -0.43 1.28
N VAL A 180 -20.18 -0.91 1.37
CA VAL A 180 -21.08 -0.72 2.50
C VAL A 180 -21.58 -2.08 2.99
N VAL A 181 -21.42 -2.34 4.29
CA VAL A 181 -21.67 -3.66 4.90
C VAL A 181 -22.53 -3.58 6.15
N GLY A 182 -23.44 -4.55 6.29
CA GLY A 182 -24.24 -4.76 7.48
C GLY A 182 -25.13 -3.56 7.83
N GLY A 183 -25.58 -3.50 9.07
CA GLY A 183 -26.50 -2.46 9.55
C GLY A 183 -27.88 -3.01 9.87
N ARG A 184 -28.85 -2.11 10.05
CA ARG A 184 -30.24 -2.45 10.38
C ARG A 184 -31.24 -1.53 9.70
N ALA A 185 -32.46 -2.01 9.55
CA ALA A 185 -33.59 -1.16 9.17
C ALA A 185 -34.00 -0.26 10.35
N SER A 186 -34.44 0.98 10.09
CA SER A 186 -34.83 1.91 11.17
C SER A 186 -36.13 1.59 11.88
N ASP A 187 -36.96 0.71 11.33
CA ASP A 187 -38.10 0.14 12.05
C ASP A 187 -37.68 -0.98 13.02
N PHE A 188 -36.36 -1.24 13.13
CA PHE A 188 -35.77 -2.29 13.95
C PHE A 188 -36.29 -3.68 13.60
N SER A 189 -36.73 -3.90 12.36
CA SER A 189 -37.24 -5.21 11.91
C SER A 189 -36.16 -6.31 11.83
N GLY A 190 -34.89 -5.95 11.97
CA GLY A 190 -33.75 -6.86 11.98
C GLY A 190 -32.45 -6.22 11.50
N SER A 191 -31.34 -6.87 11.84
CA SER A 191 -30.02 -6.60 11.26
C SER A 191 -29.90 -7.24 9.87
N THR A 192 -29.02 -6.71 9.03
CA THR A 192 -28.73 -7.25 7.68
C THR A 192 -27.28 -7.70 7.55
N ASP A 193 -27.04 -8.65 6.66
CA ASP A 193 -25.74 -9.15 6.21
C ASP A 193 -25.32 -8.58 4.83
N ALA A 194 -26.10 -7.64 4.29
CA ALA A 194 -25.88 -7.13 2.94
C ALA A 194 -24.49 -6.49 2.78
N LEU A 195 -23.85 -6.79 1.65
CA LEU A 195 -22.66 -6.11 1.15
C LEU A 195 -22.97 -5.52 -0.23
N GLU A 196 -22.91 -4.19 -0.34
CA GLU A 196 -23.11 -3.47 -1.60
C GLU A 196 -21.89 -2.61 -1.92
N VAL A 197 -21.55 -2.54 -3.21
CA VAL A 197 -20.38 -1.82 -3.72
C VAL A 197 -20.82 -0.80 -4.74
N TYR A 198 -20.51 0.47 -4.47
CA TYR A 198 -20.73 1.59 -5.36
C TYR A 198 -19.50 1.86 -6.21
N ASP A 199 -19.73 1.99 -7.52
CA ASP A 199 -18.71 2.36 -8.50
C ASP A 199 -18.92 3.83 -8.94
N PRO A 200 -18.01 4.76 -8.56
CA PRO A 200 -18.17 6.18 -8.88
C PRO A 200 -18.07 6.50 -10.37
N GLN A 201 -17.48 5.61 -11.19
CA GLN A 201 -17.35 5.82 -12.63
C GLN A 201 -18.67 5.57 -13.36
N THR A 202 -19.48 4.65 -12.83
CA THR A 202 -20.76 4.26 -13.45
C THR A 202 -21.97 4.81 -12.71
N ASP A 203 -21.80 5.32 -11.48
CA ASP A 203 -22.89 5.73 -10.59
C ASP A 203 -23.88 4.58 -10.35
N LEU A 204 -23.35 3.36 -10.16
CA LEU A 204 -24.14 2.16 -9.94
C LEU A 204 -23.66 1.37 -8.74
N TRP A 205 -24.61 0.70 -8.10
CA TRP A 205 -24.38 -0.26 -7.02
C TRP A 205 -24.38 -1.69 -7.56
N SER A 206 -23.55 -2.54 -6.94
CA SER A 206 -23.52 -3.97 -7.18
C SER A 206 -23.57 -4.73 -5.84
N THR A 207 -24.42 -5.75 -5.77
CA THR A 207 -24.48 -6.65 -4.61
C THR A 207 -23.35 -7.66 -4.66
N ARG A 208 -22.76 -7.96 -3.50
CA ARG A 208 -21.73 -9.00 -3.32
C ARG A 208 -22.26 -10.11 -2.41
N PRO A 209 -21.54 -11.24 -2.29
CA PRO A 209 -21.91 -12.27 -1.32
C PRO A 209 -22.12 -11.66 0.07
N PRO A 210 -23.20 -12.02 0.77
CA PRO A 210 -23.52 -11.45 2.07
C PRO A 210 -22.45 -11.83 3.11
N MET A 211 -22.28 -10.95 4.09
CA MET A 211 -21.49 -11.22 5.29
C MET A 211 -22.03 -12.47 6.01
N PRO A 212 -21.17 -13.36 6.58
CA PRO A 212 -21.67 -14.60 7.17
C PRO A 212 -22.64 -14.41 8.35
N THR A 213 -22.52 -13.29 9.08
CA THR A 213 -23.38 -13.00 10.25
C THR A 213 -24.05 -11.64 10.07
N ALA A 214 -25.38 -11.59 9.98
CA ALA A 214 -26.13 -10.33 9.92
C ALA A 214 -26.00 -9.54 11.24
N ARG A 215 -25.55 -8.29 11.19
CA ARG A 215 -25.36 -7.44 12.39
C ARG A 215 -25.30 -5.95 12.06
N SER A 216 -25.60 -5.12 13.05
CA SER A 216 -25.56 -3.65 12.99
C SER A 216 -24.60 -3.08 14.04
N GLY A 217 -24.28 -1.79 14.02
CA GLY A 217 -23.42 -1.15 15.03
C GLY A 217 -21.99 -1.71 15.02
N LEU A 218 -21.62 -2.29 13.88
CA LEU A 218 -20.35 -2.94 13.59
C LEU A 218 -19.32 -1.92 13.10
N ALA A 219 -18.05 -2.25 13.26
CA ALA A 219 -16.96 -1.46 12.71
C ALA A 219 -16.43 -2.09 11.42
N ALA A 220 -15.96 -1.27 10.48
CA ALA A 220 -15.19 -1.73 9.33
C ALA A 220 -13.92 -0.92 9.13
N ALA A 221 -12.88 -1.57 8.61
CA ALA A 221 -11.65 -0.94 8.16
C ALA A 221 -11.12 -1.67 6.92
N VAL A 222 -10.31 -0.97 6.12
CA VAL A 222 -9.65 -1.56 4.95
C VAL A 222 -8.16 -1.66 5.22
N VAL A 223 -7.64 -2.88 5.10
CA VAL A 223 -6.21 -3.20 5.17
C VAL A 223 -5.96 -4.29 4.13
N ASP A 224 -4.87 -4.18 3.36
CA ASP A 224 -4.49 -5.15 2.31
C ASP A 224 -5.58 -5.36 1.24
N ASN A 225 -6.22 -4.28 0.77
CA ASN A 225 -7.33 -4.34 -0.20
C ASN A 225 -8.48 -5.28 0.21
N GLU A 226 -8.64 -5.52 1.51
CA GLU A 226 -9.70 -6.35 2.06
C GLU A 226 -10.54 -5.53 3.04
N LEU A 227 -11.83 -5.84 3.11
CA LEU A 227 -12.75 -5.21 4.04
C LEU A 227 -12.83 -6.05 5.31
N TRP A 228 -12.31 -5.52 6.41
CA TRP A 228 -12.31 -6.15 7.72
C TRP A 228 -13.50 -5.63 8.53
N VAL A 229 -14.32 -6.53 9.07
CA VAL A 229 -15.53 -6.20 9.82
C VAL A 229 -15.45 -6.80 11.21
N PHE A 230 -15.82 -6.00 12.22
CA PHE A 230 -15.66 -6.34 13.64
C PHE A 230 -16.92 -6.06 14.42
N GLY A 231 -17.29 -7.03 15.26
CA GLY A 231 -18.34 -6.88 16.28
C GLY A 231 -19.67 -6.41 15.70
N GLY A 232 -20.46 -5.73 16.53
CA GLY A 232 -21.81 -5.28 16.23
C GLY A 232 -22.85 -5.90 17.16
N GLU A 233 -24.11 -5.71 16.83
CA GLU A 233 -25.26 -6.26 17.55
C GLU A 233 -26.33 -6.82 16.62
N ASP A 234 -27.01 -7.86 17.11
CA ASP A 234 -28.34 -8.25 16.66
C ASP A 234 -29.38 -7.52 17.53
N VAL A 235 -30.22 -6.73 16.89
CA VAL A 235 -31.22 -5.90 17.57
C VAL A 235 -32.46 -6.64 18.05
N LEU A 236 -32.74 -7.83 17.51
CA LEU A 236 -33.90 -8.65 17.89
C LEU A 236 -33.55 -9.59 19.03
N ASP A 237 -32.38 -10.22 18.94
CA ASP A 237 -31.92 -11.19 19.93
C ASP A 237 -31.10 -10.55 21.07
N PHE A 238 -30.84 -9.24 20.99
CA PHE A 238 -30.03 -8.47 21.95
C PHE A 238 -28.63 -9.08 22.17
N VAL A 239 -28.06 -9.63 21.10
CA VAL A 239 -26.74 -10.26 21.10
C VAL A 239 -25.70 -9.24 20.68
N VAL A 240 -24.61 -9.15 21.44
CA VAL A 240 -23.42 -8.39 21.03
C VAL A 240 -22.40 -9.35 20.44
N HIS A 241 -21.98 -9.04 19.22
CA HIS A 241 -21.09 -9.87 18.40
C HIS A 241 -19.62 -9.59 18.71
N ALA A 242 -18.82 -10.65 18.65
CA ALA A 242 -17.36 -10.61 18.73
C ALA A 242 -16.71 -11.06 17.41
N GLU A 243 -17.51 -11.45 16.43
CA GLU A 243 -17.06 -12.00 15.16
C GLU A 243 -16.17 -11.01 14.41
N VAL A 244 -15.14 -11.59 13.77
CA VAL A 244 -14.27 -10.92 12.82
C VAL A 244 -14.42 -11.61 11.48
N GLU A 245 -14.85 -10.86 10.48
CA GLU A 245 -15.10 -11.38 9.15
C GLU A 245 -14.45 -10.48 8.11
N VAL A 246 -13.78 -11.08 7.14
CA VAL A 246 -13.02 -10.36 6.13
C VAL A 246 -13.52 -10.73 4.75
N TYR A 247 -13.85 -9.71 3.96
CA TYR A 247 -14.22 -9.87 2.57
C TYR A 247 -13.03 -9.58 1.66
N ASN A 248 -12.73 -10.55 0.81
CA ASN A 248 -11.73 -10.41 -0.24
C ASN A 248 -12.42 -10.15 -1.58
N PRO A 249 -12.24 -8.97 -2.20
CA PRO A 249 -12.86 -8.65 -3.48
C PRO A 249 -12.26 -9.43 -4.67
N ALA A 250 -10.99 -9.84 -4.60
CA ALA A 250 -10.32 -10.61 -5.65
C ALA A 250 -10.89 -12.03 -5.78
N THR A 251 -11.19 -12.68 -4.66
CA THR A 251 -11.85 -13.99 -4.65
C THR A 251 -13.38 -13.90 -4.53
N ASN A 252 -13.91 -12.69 -4.31
CA ASN A 252 -15.32 -12.42 -4.06
C ASN A 252 -15.91 -13.32 -2.97
N SER A 253 -15.22 -13.46 -1.83
CA SER A 253 -15.60 -14.38 -0.76
C SER A 253 -15.28 -13.83 0.63
N TRP A 254 -16.04 -14.28 1.61
CA TRP A 254 -15.80 -14.01 3.02
C TRP A 254 -14.96 -15.12 3.66
N ARG A 255 -14.14 -14.74 4.65
CA ARG A 255 -13.55 -15.66 5.62
C ARG A 255 -13.81 -15.17 7.04
N GLN A 256 -14.08 -16.11 7.94
CA GLN A 256 -14.20 -15.84 9.36
C GLN A 256 -12.84 -16.03 10.04
N LEU A 257 -12.49 -15.12 10.92
CA LEU A 257 -11.26 -15.13 11.71
C LEU A 257 -11.59 -15.31 13.20
N PRO A 258 -10.60 -15.54 14.07
CA PRO A 258 -10.84 -15.57 15.50
C PRO A 258 -11.44 -14.26 16.00
N ASN A 259 -12.42 -14.42 16.87
CA ASN A 259 -13.21 -13.34 17.43
C ASN A 259 -12.35 -12.28 18.14
N MET A 260 -12.91 -11.08 18.27
CA MET A 260 -12.49 -10.07 19.22
C MET A 260 -12.43 -10.67 20.64
N PRO A 261 -11.52 -10.19 21.52
CA PRO A 261 -11.44 -10.65 22.90
C PRO A 261 -12.75 -10.51 23.70
N ALA A 262 -13.60 -9.55 23.30
CA ALA A 262 -14.94 -9.36 23.82
C ALA A 262 -15.83 -8.79 22.71
N GLY A 263 -17.08 -9.23 22.66
CA GLY A 263 -18.06 -8.67 21.72
C GLY A 263 -18.36 -7.23 22.06
N ARG A 264 -18.46 -6.38 21.04
CA ARG A 264 -18.77 -4.95 21.20
C ARG A 264 -19.63 -4.44 20.05
N HIS A 265 -20.55 -3.52 20.37
CA HIS A 265 -21.34 -2.74 19.40
C HIS A 265 -21.15 -1.25 19.63
N GLY A 266 -21.72 -0.41 18.77
CA GLY A 266 -21.53 1.04 18.80
C GLY A 266 -20.05 1.41 18.65
N ILE A 267 -19.33 0.62 17.86
CA ILE A 267 -17.89 0.72 17.63
C ILE A 267 -17.60 1.31 16.25
N TRP A 268 -16.43 1.94 16.12
CA TRP A 268 -15.86 2.37 14.85
C TRP A 268 -14.39 1.95 14.79
N ALA A 269 -13.87 1.69 13.59
CA ALA A 269 -12.48 1.30 13.38
C ALA A 269 -11.73 2.32 12.52
N SER A 270 -10.46 2.56 12.86
CA SER A 270 -9.53 3.33 12.04
C SER A 270 -8.26 2.52 11.83
N ALA A 271 -7.70 2.53 10.61
CA ALA A 271 -6.47 1.83 10.28
C ALA A 271 -5.28 2.79 10.16
N ILE A 272 -4.11 2.38 10.66
CA ILE A 272 -2.81 3.03 10.44
C ILE A 272 -1.83 1.91 10.09
N GLY A 273 -1.32 1.91 8.86
CA GLY A 273 -0.52 0.79 8.35
C GLY A 273 -1.31 -0.53 8.42
N ASN A 274 -0.70 -1.57 8.99
CA ASN A 274 -1.34 -2.87 9.20
C ASN A 274 -2.12 -3.00 10.53
N LYS A 275 -2.28 -1.90 11.29
CA LYS A 275 -2.98 -1.92 12.58
C LYS A 275 -4.36 -1.28 12.46
N ILE A 276 -5.36 -1.95 13.02
CA ILE A 276 -6.75 -1.50 13.11
C ILE A 276 -7.05 -1.21 14.59
N TYR A 277 -7.48 0.02 14.88
CA TYR A 277 -7.77 0.52 16.21
C TYR A 277 -9.28 0.61 16.42
N ILE A 278 -9.78 -0.02 17.49
CA ILE A 278 -11.21 -0.13 17.82
C ILE A 278 -11.42 0.31 19.27
N PRO A 279 -11.48 1.63 19.52
CA PRO A 279 -11.71 2.19 20.84
C PRO A 279 -13.21 2.20 21.22
N GLY A 280 -13.50 2.00 22.50
CA GLY A 280 -14.84 2.12 23.08
C GLY A 280 -15.77 0.97 22.78
N GLY A 281 -17.06 1.28 22.63
CA GLY A 281 -18.15 0.33 22.37
C GLY A 281 -18.75 -0.31 23.62
N GLY A 282 -19.97 -0.80 23.48
CA GLY A 282 -20.72 -1.50 24.52
C GLY A 282 -20.56 -3.02 24.46
N VAL A 283 -20.26 -3.64 25.60
CA VAL A 283 -20.07 -5.11 25.75
C VAL A 283 -21.36 -5.89 26.00
N GLY A 284 -22.47 -5.19 26.22
CA GLY A 284 -23.81 -5.75 26.33
C GLY A 284 -24.80 -4.92 25.52
N PRO A 285 -26.03 -5.42 25.31
CA PRO A 285 -27.02 -4.73 24.50
C PRO A 285 -27.42 -3.38 25.10
N GLY A 286 -27.83 -2.43 24.26
CA GLY A 286 -28.34 -1.13 24.67
C GLY A 286 -27.26 -0.17 25.17
N GLY A 287 -27.51 0.55 26.27
CA GLY A 287 -26.67 1.69 26.71
C GLY A 287 -25.30 1.35 27.31
N SER A 288 -24.81 0.10 27.21
CA SER A 288 -23.53 -0.26 27.85
C SER A 288 -22.35 0.45 27.17
N ALA A 289 -21.36 0.91 27.92
CA ALA A 289 -20.19 1.58 27.36
C ALA A 289 -18.90 1.07 28.00
N SER A 290 -17.81 1.05 27.23
CA SER A 290 -16.48 0.67 27.71
C SER A 290 -15.42 1.69 27.29
N ASN A 291 -14.29 1.69 27.99
CA ASN A 291 -13.13 2.52 27.65
C ASN A 291 -12.00 1.71 26.99
N THR A 292 -12.31 0.50 26.51
CA THR A 292 -11.34 -0.43 25.96
C THR A 292 -10.78 0.07 24.64
N ASN A 293 -9.47 0.05 24.48
CA ASN A 293 -8.80 0.33 23.21
C ASN A 293 -8.19 -0.95 22.65
N GLN A 294 -8.92 -1.66 21.78
CA GLN A 294 -8.39 -2.87 21.14
C GLN A 294 -7.68 -2.51 19.85
N ILE A 295 -6.53 -3.14 19.64
CA ILE A 295 -5.71 -2.98 18.45
C ILE A 295 -5.56 -4.36 17.83
N TYR A 296 -5.98 -4.49 16.59
CA TYR A 296 -5.75 -5.69 15.79
C TYR A 296 -4.60 -5.42 14.84
N THR A 297 -3.57 -6.28 14.86
CA THR A 297 -2.52 -6.23 13.84
C THR A 297 -2.85 -7.26 12.78
N VAL A 298 -3.08 -6.78 11.56
CA VAL A 298 -3.22 -7.62 10.38
C VAL A 298 -1.82 -8.14 10.04
N GLU A 299 -1.65 -9.46 10.02
CA GLU A 299 -0.44 -10.07 9.49
C GLU A 299 -0.42 -9.84 7.97
N THR A 300 0.29 -8.80 7.56
CA THR A 300 0.51 -8.47 6.15
C THR A 300 1.80 -9.11 5.65
N ALA A 301 1.85 -9.45 4.37
CA ALA A 301 3.12 -9.74 3.74
C ALA A 301 4.00 -8.48 3.83
N ALA A 302 5.20 -8.60 4.40
CA ALA A 302 6.15 -7.51 4.46
C ALA A 302 6.32 -6.90 3.07
N ALA A 303 6.38 -5.57 2.98
CA ALA A 303 6.63 -4.93 1.70
C ALA A 303 8.03 -5.35 1.22
N ASN A 304 8.14 -5.82 -0.02
CA ASN A 304 9.40 -6.30 -0.61
C ASN A 304 9.55 -5.74 -2.02
N LEU A 305 10.80 -5.58 -2.47
CA LEU A 305 11.08 -5.34 -3.88
C LEU A 305 10.88 -6.65 -4.61
N GLY A 306 9.78 -6.74 -5.35
CA GLY A 306 9.29 -8.00 -5.88
C GLY A 306 9.80 -8.36 -7.26
N ASN A 307 9.99 -7.35 -8.11
CA ASN A 307 10.32 -7.52 -9.52
C ASN A 307 11.23 -6.38 -9.99
N ILE A 308 12.13 -6.74 -10.90
CA ILE A 308 13.21 -5.90 -11.38
C ILE A 308 13.19 -5.93 -12.90
N SER A 309 13.18 -4.76 -13.55
CA SER A 309 13.37 -4.68 -14.99
C SER A 309 14.26 -3.49 -15.33
N THR A 310 15.14 -3.62 -16.31
CA THR A 310 15.83 -2.44 -16.86
C THR A 310 15.77 -2.46 -18.37
N ARG A 311 15.32 -1.34 -18.95
CA ARG A 311 15.38 -1.06 -20.38
C ARG A 311 16.60 -0.20 -20.67
N ALA A 312 17.42 -0.64 -21.61
CA ALA A 312 18.54 0.13 -22.13
C ALA A 312 18.97 -0.38 -23.52
N PHE A 313 19.80 0.41 -24.20
CA PHE A 313 20.36 0.05 -25.50
C PHE A 313 21.58 -0.87 -25.31
N VAL A 314 21.42 -2.16 -25.67
CA VAL A 314 22.48 -3.17 -25.61
C VAL A 314 23.50 -2.94 -26.73
N GLN A 315 24.77 -2.80 -26.35
CA GLN A 315 25.88 -2.69 -27.29
C GLN A 315 26.78 -3.95 -27.22
N THR A 316 27.98 -3.86 -27.78
CA THR A 316 28.96 -4.95 -27.84
C THR A 316 30.09 -4.76 -26.84
N GLY A 317 30.93 -5.78 -26.66
CA GLY A 317 32.10 -5.71 -25.77
C GLY A 317 31.69 -5.46 -24.30
N ASP A 318 32.27 -4.43 -23.70
CA ASP A 318 32.06 -4.04 -22.30
C ASP A 318 30.76 -3.23 -22.07
N ASN A 319 30.12 -2.78 -23.15
CA ASN A 319 28.89 -1.97 -23.13
C ASN A 319 27.60 -2.82 -23.25
N VAL A 320 27.68 -4.12 -22.99
CA VAL A 320 26.51 -4.97 -22.85
C VAL A 320 25.67 -4.56 -21.64
N MET A 321 24.40 -4.95 -21.62
CA MET A 321 23.53 -4.70 -20.48
C MET A 321 23.79 -5.73 -19.40
N ILE A 322 23.98 -5.27 -18.17
CA ILE A 322 24.28 -6.13 -17.02
C ILE A 322 23.30 -5.80 -15.88
N GLY A 323 22.37 -6.71 -15.61
CA GLY A 323 21.44 -6.64 -14.48
C GLY A 323 22.01 -7.40 -13.27
N GLY A 324 22.39 -6.67 -12.22
CA GLY A 324 22.77 -7.24 -10.92
C GLY A 324 21.57 -7.33 -9.98
N PHE A 325 21.53 -8.41 -9.19
CA PHE A 325 20.53 -8.60 -8.14
C PHE A 325 21.11 -9.44 -7.00
N ILE A 326 20.58 -9.26 -5.79
CA ILE A 326 20.99 -10.04 -4.61
C ILE A 326 19.80 -10.86 -4.12
N VAL A 327 20.04 -12.15 -3.89
CA VAL A 327 19.15 -12.99 -3.08
C VAL A 327 19.59 -12.86 -1.63
N GLN A 328 18.72 -12.35 -0.78
CA GLN A 328 18.97 -12.18 0.66
C GLN A 328 18.12 -13.16 1.45
N GLY A 329 18.61 -13.64 2.58
CA GLY A 329 17.88 -14.56 3.47
C GLY A 329 18.67 -15.82 3.78
N THR A 330 17.96 -16.88 4.17
CA THR A 330 18.58 -18.15 4.60
C THR A 330 18.27 -19.34 3.70
N GLY A 331 17.26 -19.22 2.85
CA GLY A 331 16.82 -20.27 1.92
C GLY A 331 17.19 -19.96 0.46
N THR A 332 17.00 -20.93 -0.42
CA THR A 332 17.04 -20.66 -1.86
C THR A 332 15.81 -19.84 -2.29
N LYS A 333 15.97 -19.04 -3.33
CA LYS A 333 14.91 -18.25 -3.95
C LYS A 333 14.68 -18.71 -5.38
N ARG A 334 13.44 -19.08 -5.71
CA ARG A 334 13.06 -19.43 -7.08
C ARG A 334 12.77 -18.16 -7.86
N VAL A 335 13.50 -17.95 -8.94
CA VAL A 335 13.38 -16.79 -9.81
C VAL A 335 13.26 -17.19 -11.28
N ILE A 336 12.65 -16.33 -12.09
CA ILE A 336 12.79 -16.34 -13.55
C ILE A 336 13.54 -15.08 -13.99
N ILE A 337 14.58 -15.25 -14.78
CA ILE A 337 15.34 -14.17 -15.42
C ILE A 337 15.02 -14.18 -16.92
N ARG A 338 14.75 -13.00 -17.50
CA ARG A 338 14.38 -12.86 -18.92
C ARG A 338 15.20 -11.79 -19.62
N ALA A 339 15.42 -12.00 -20.91
CA ALA A 339 15.94 -10.99 -21.84
C ALA A 339 14.95 -10.80 -22.99
N ILE A 340 14.27 -9.65 -23.01
CA ILE A 340 13.19 -9.32 -23.95
C ILE A 340 13.71 -8.32 -24.97
N GLY A 341 13.44 -8.56 -26.25
CA GLY A 341 13.97 -7.77 -27.35
C GLY A 341 12.91 -7.54 -28.43
N PRO A 342 12.67 -8.52 -29.33
CA PRO A 342 11.71 -8.38 -30.43
C PRO A 342 10.32 -7.93 -29.99
N GLU A 343 9.84 -8.37 -28.83
CA GLU A 343 8.52 -7.98 -28.31
C GLU A 343 8.38 -6.50 -28.04
N LEU A 344 9.48 -5.80 -27.77
CA LEU A 344 9.44 -4.37 -27.45
C LEU A 344 8.90 -3.53 -28.61
N GLY A 345 9.06 -4.01 -29.85
CA GLY A 345 8.52 -3.35 -31.04
C GLY A 345 7.00 -3.17 -31.00
N GLN A 346 6.28 -4.10 -30.37
CA GLN A 346 4.81 -4.00 -30.25
C GLN A 346 4.36 -2.88 -29.29
N TYR A 347 5.26 -2.49 -28.36
CA TYR A 347 5.04 -1.40 -27.41
C TYR A 347 5.58 -0.06 -27.92
N GLY A 348 5.92 0.02 -29.21
CA GLY A 348 6.43 1.25 -29.84
C GLY A 348 7.88 1.58 -29.48
N VAL A 349 8.63 0.64 -28.88
CA VAL A 349 10.06 0.84 -28.59
C VAL A 349 10.86 0.78 -29.89
N PRO A 350 11.66 1.82 -30.22
CA PRO A 350 12.44 1.83 -31.43
C PRO A 350 13.64 0.88 -31.34
N ASN A 351 14.01 0.29 -32.48
CA ASN A 351 15.22 -0.55 -32.64
C ASN A 351 15.37 -1.67 -31.58
N PRO A 352 14.36 -2.54 -31.37
CA PRO A 352 14.48 -3.67 -30.46
C PRO A 352 15.66 -4.58 -30.83
N LEU A 353 16.35 -5.12 -29.82
CA LEU A 353 17.38 -6.13 -30.02
C LEU A 353 16.73 -7.38 -30.62
N ALA A 354 17.16 -7.75 -31.83
CA ALA A 354 16.43 -8.74 -32.63
C ALA A 354 16.53 -10.19 -32.11
N ASP A 355 17.58 -10.49 -31.34
CA ASP A 355 17.91 -11.84 -30.87
C ASP A 355 18.76 -11.74 -29.58
N PRO A 356 18.12 -11.60 -28.40
CA PRO A 356 18.79 -11.42 -27.12
C PRO A 356 19.23 -12.76 -26.50
N THR A 357 20.51 -12.85 -26.11
CA THR A 357 21.06 -13.94 -25.29
C THR A 357 21.13 -13.53 -23.82
N LEU A 358 21.02 -14.50 -22.91
CA LEU A 358 21.08 -14.33 -21.46
C LEU A 358 22.15 -15.23 -20.84
N GLU A 359 23.09 -14.65 -20.10
CA GLU A 359 24.04 -15.38 -19.26
C GLU A 359 23.80 -15.03 -17.79
N LEU A 360 23.80 -16.03 -16.91
CA LEU A 360 23.66 -15.88 -15.46
C LEU A 360 24.96 -16.25 -14.76
N HIS A 361 25.46 -15.35 -13.91
CA HIS A 361 26.71 -15.50 -13.18
C HIS A 361 26.49 -15.37 -11.66
N ASP A 362 27.32 -16.06 -10.88
CA ASP A 362 27.38 -15.92 -9.42
C ASP A 362 28.26 -14.75 -8.96
N GLY A 363 28.34 -14.52 -7.65
CA GLY A 363 29.12 -13.43 -7.04
C GLY A 363 30.63 -13.55 -7.20
N THR A 364 31.15 -14.68 -7.69
CA THR A 364 32.56 -14.85 -8.07
C THR A 364 32.80 -14.49 -9.54
N GLY A 365 31.73 -14.26 -10.31
CA GLY A 365 31.74 -14.04 -11.74
C GLY A 365 31.68 -15.33 -12.57
N ALA A 366 31.51 -16.50 -11.95
CA ALA A 366 31.43 -17.76 -12.66
C ALA A 366 30.09 -17.89 -13.40
N LEU A 367 30.12 -18.35 -14.66
CA LEU A 367 28.92 -18.65 -15.44
C LEU A 367 28.20 -19.86 -14.81
N ILE A 368 26.96 -19.66 -14.39
CA ILE A 368 26.13 -20.69 -13.76
C ILE A 368 24.89 -21.06 -14.59
N GLY A 369 24.57 -20.31 -15.64
CA GLY A 369 23.50 -20.67 -16.58
C GLY A 369 23.54 -19.78 -17.80
N SER A 370 23.01 -20.25 -18.92
CA SER A 370 22.90 -19.45 -20.14
C SER A 370 21.68 -19.89 -20.93
N ASN A 371 21.08 -18.98 -21.67
CA ASN A 371 20.08 -19.30 -22.66
C ASN A 371 20.11 -18.29 -23.83
N ASP A 372 19.71 -18.72 -25.02
CA ASP A 372 19.52 -17.86 -26.20
C ASP A 372 18.09 -17.90 -26.76
N ASN A 373 17.24 -18.83 -26.29
CA ASN A 373 15.82 -18.90 -26.65
C ASN A 373 15.03 -19.68 -25.59
N TRP A 374 13.89 -19.17 -25.14
CA TRP A 374 13.15 -19.80 -24.04
C TRP A 374 12.50 -21.14 -24.41
N GLN A 375 12.32 -21.41 -25.70
CA GLN A 375 11.70 -22.64 -26.21
C GLN A 375 12.64 -23.83 -26.28
N THR A 376 13.94 -23.63 -26.04
CA THR A 376 14.95 -24.69 -25.97
C THR A 376 15.80 -24.49 -24.74
N THR A 377 15.98 -25.52 -23.93
CA THR A 377 16.84 -25.44 -22.75
C THR A 377 18.30 -25.71 -23.10
N ILE A 378 19.21 -24.82 -22.67
CA ILE A 378 20.65 -25.09 -22.65
C ILE A 378 21.03 -25.63 -21.28
N LEU A 379 21.42 -26.91 -21.22
CA LEU A 379 21.89 -27.53 -19.98
C LEU A 379 23.31 -27.04 -19.63
N GLY A 380 23.51 -26.63 -18.37
CA GLY A 380 24.80 -26.13 -17.89
C GLY A 380 24.68 -25.41 -16.54
N GLY A 381 25.71 -25.56 -15.70
CA GLY A 381 25.76 -24.97 -14.36
C GLY A 381 24.59 -25.43 -13.49
N ILE A 382 23.71 -24.51 -13.09
CA ILE A 382 22.53 -24.80 -12.25
C ILE A 382 21.34 -25.34 -13.06
N ILE A 383 21.35 -25.22 -14.39
CA ILE A 383 20.29 -25.73 -15.27
C ILE A 383 20.55 -27.21 -15.55
N THR A 384 19.79 -28.07 -14.88
CA THR A 384 20.02 -29.53 -14.84
C THR A 384 18.96 -30.36 -15.56
N HIS A 385 17.87 -29.73 -16.01
CA HIS A 385 16.75 -30.36 -16.69
C HIS A 385 16.08 -29.36 -17.63
N ASP A 386 15.22 -29.86 -18.53
CA ASP A 386 14.45 -29.03 -19.45
C ASP A 386 13.47 -28.11 -18.70
N GLN A 387 13.47 -26.82 -19.05
CA GLN A 387 12.74 -25.76 -18.34
C GLN A 387 11.55 -25.22 -19.12
N VAL A 388 11.33 -25.64 -20.37
CA VAL A 388 10.34 -25.03 -21.28
C VAL A 388 8.94 -25.04 -20.68
N GLN A 389 8.50 -26.20 -20.17
CA GLN A 389 7.18 -26.31 -19.53
C GLN A 389 7.10 -25.44 -18.27
N GLU A 390 8.18 -25.39 -17.51
CA GLU A 390 8.22 -24.62 -16.27
C GLU A 390 8.16 -23.11 -16.52
N ILE A 391 8.83 -22.64 -17.57
CA ILE A 391 8.78 -21.26 -18.05
C ILE A 391 7.34 -20.90 -18.45
N GLN A 392 6.62 -21.81 -19.13
CA GLN A 392 5.20 -21.61 -19.46
C GLN A 392 4.32 -21.56 -18.21
N ASP A 393 4.49 -22.51 -17.30
CA ASP A 393 3.69 -22.64 -16.08
C ASP A 393 3.91 -21.46 -15.11
N SER A 394 5.07 -20.80 -15.18
CA SER A 394 5.37 -19.61 -14.39
C SER A 394 4.47 -18.41 -14.72
N GLY A 395 3.82 -18.40 -15.90
CA GLY A 395 3.09 -17.23 -16.40
C GLY A 395 3.99 -16.11 -16.96
N HIS A 396 5.30 -16.31 -16.98
CA HIS A 396 6.31 -15.34 -17.42
C HIS A 396 7.07 -15.79 -18.68
N ALA A 397 6.55 -16.74 -19.46
CA ALA A 397 7.14 -17.07 -20.75
C ALA A 397 7.20 -15.83 -21.67
N PRO A 398 8.36 -15.53 -22.30
CA PRO A 398 8.40 -14.55 -23.39
C PRO A 398 7.47 -14.99 -24.53
N GLY A 399 6.84 -14.04 -25.21
CA GLY A 399 5.94 -14.32 -26.35
C GLY A 399 6.64 -14.40 -27.70
N ASP A 400 7.87 -13.87 -27.86
CA ASP A 400 8.72 -14.18 -29.02
C ASP A 400 9.67 -15.35 -28.72
N ALA A 401 9.74 -16.31 -29.63
CA ALA A 401 10.55 -17.51 -29.46
C ALA A 401 12.06 -17.24 -29.38
N ARG A 402 12.54 -16.11 -29.91
CA ARG A 402 13.97 -15.72 -29.89
C ARG A 402 14.41 -15.09 -28.57
N GLU A 403 13.48 -14.85 -27.66
CA GLU A 403 13.80 -14.24 -26.38
C GLU A 403 14.29 -15.28 -25.39
N SER A 404 15.20 -14.88 -24.50
CA SER A 404 15.83 -15.80 -23.57
C SER A 404 15.15 -15.77 -22.21
N ALA A 405 15.02 -16.94 -21.58
CA ALA A 405 14.57 -17.06 -20.20
C ALA A 405 15.33 -18.17 -19.46
N ILE A 406 15.60 -17.98 -18.18
CA ILE A 406 16.21 -18.96 -17.27
C ILE A 406 15.36 -19.00 -16.00
N ILE A 407 14.93 -20.18 -15.57
CA ILE A 407 14.41 -20.38 -14.20
C ILE A 407 15.52 -20.95 -13.32
N ALA A 408 15.63 -20.48 -12.08
CA ALA A 408 16.67 -20.95 -11.18
C ALA A 408 16.24 -20.90 -9.71
N ASP A 409 16.67 -21.89 -8.93
CA ASP A 409 16.71 -21.81 -7.46
C ASP A 409 18.08 -21.28 -7.04
N LEU A 410 18.12 -20.04 -6.58
CA LEU A 410 19.35 -19.36 -6.23
C LEU A 410 19.52 -19.27 -4.72
N PRO A 411 20.63 -19.80 -4.15
CA PRO A 411 21.00 -19.54 -2.76
C PRO A 411 21.15 -18.04 -2.45
N PRO A 412 21.19 -17.63 -1.17
CA PRO A 412 21.54 -16.26 -0.82
C PRO A 412 22.92 -15.88 -1.36
N GLY A 413 23.01 -14.75 -2.05
CA GLY A 413 24.22 -14.32 -2.75
C GLY A 413 23.97 -13.24 -3.79
N ASN A 414 25.06 -12.78 -4.39
CA ASN A 414 25.05 -11.78 -5.46
C ASN A 414 25.03 -12.49 -6.81
N TYR A 415 24.22 -12.01 -7.74
CA TYR A 415 24.07 -12.57 -9.07
C TYR A 415 24.10 -11.49 -10.14
N THR A 416 24.47 -11.90 -11.35
CA THR A 416 24.56 -11.01 -12.51
C THR A 416 23.96 -11.68 -13.74
N ALA A 417 22.99 -11.01 -14.37
CA ALA A 417 22.42 -11.37 -15.66
C ALA A 417 23.02 -10.48 -16.76
N ILE A 418 23.68 -11.08 -17.75
CA ILE A 418 24.30 -10.38 -18.88
C ILE A 418 23.45 -10.60 -20.11
N VAL A 419 23.01 -9.51 -20.74
CA VAL A 419 22.24 -9.54 -21.99
C VAL A 419 23.10 -9.08 -23.15
N ARG A 420 23.17 -9.89 -24.21
CA ARG A 420 23.89 -9.60 -25.46
C ARG A 420 23.01 -9.85 -26.67
N GLY A 421 23.38 -9.29 -27.81
CA GLY A 421 22.81 -9.68 -29.10
C GLY A 421 23.58 -10.84 -29.74
N VAL A 422 22.88 -11.82 -30.30
CA VAL A 422 23.50 -12.86 -31.13
C VAL A 422 24.33 -12.19 -32.24
N ASN A 423 25.52 -12.75 -32.50
CA ASN A 423 26.49 -12.22 -33.47
C ASN A 423 26.91 -10.75 -33.23
N ASN A 424 26.93 -10.29 -31.97
CA ASN A 424 27.26 -8.91 -31.60
C ASN A 424 26.30 -7.87 -32.23
N THR A 425 25.03 -8.25 -32.41
CA THR A 425 23.98 -7.28 -32.76
C THR A 425 23.69 -6.34 -31.59
N THR A 426 23.13 -5.17 -31.89
CA THR A 426 22.82 -4.12 -30.92
C THR A 426 21.36 -3.70 -31.05
N GLY A 427 20.76 -3.23 -29.96
CA GLY A 427 19.37 -2.79 -29.95
C GLY A 427 18.85 -2.61 -28.53
N VAL A 428 17.62 -2.13 -28.39
CA VAL A 428 16.97 -1.97 -27.09
C VAL A 428 16.49 -3.33 -26.58
N ALA A 429 16.81 -3.67 -25.33
CA ALA A 429 16.31 -4.87 -24.66
C ALA A 429 15.83 -4.54 -23.24
N LEU A 430 15.08 -5.47 -22.64
CA LEU A 430 14.86 -5.54 -21.19
C LEU A 430 15.65 -6.71 -20.62
N VAL A 431 16.28 -6.50 -19.46
CA VAL A 431 16.64 -7.58 -18.55
C VAL A 431 15.67 -7.55 -17.38
N GLU A 432 15.09 -8.69 -17.03
CA GLU A 432 14.09 -8.78 -15.98
C GLU A 432 14.36 -9.94 -15.03
N VAL A 433 14.05 -9.76 -13.75
CA VAL A 433 14.10 -10.80 -12.73
C VAL A 433 12.78 -10.75 -11.95
N TYR A 434 12.08 -11.87 -11.95
CA TYR A 434 10.84 -12.06 -11.19
C TYR A 434 11.03 -13.10 -10.10
N ASP A 435 10.51 -12.78 -8.93
CA ASP A 435 10.27 -13.77 -7.89
C ASP A 435 9.04 -14.62 -8.24
N ILE A 436 9.22 -15.93 -8.36
CA ILE A 436 8.16 -16.89 -8.67
C ILE A 436 7.99 -17.96 -7.57
N GLY A 437 8.66 -17.78 -6.43
CA GLY A 437 8.60 -18.71 -5.30
C GLY A 437 7.68 -18.22 -4.18
N ALA A 438 6.67 -19.02 -3.82
CA ALA A 438 5.80 -18.72 -2.68
C ALA A 438 6.51 -18.98 -1.33
N GLY A 439 6.52 -17.98 -0.43
CA GLY A 439 6.77 -18.19 1.01
C GLY A 439 8.17 -18.61 1.44
N THR A 440 9.24 -18.13 0.80
CA THR A 440 10.63 -18.45 1.18
C THR A 440 11.18 -17.49 2.23
N SER A 441 12.12 -17.95 3.06
CA SER A 441 12.91 -17.11 4.00
C SER A 441 13.93 -16.19 3.31
N SER A 442 13.78 -16.00 2.00
CA SER A 442 14.67 -15.23 1.15
C SER A 442 13.88 -14.36 0.18
N ILE A 443 14.40 -13.16 -0.07
CA ILE A 443 13.82 -12.08 -0.90
C ILE A 443 14.85 -11.57 -1.92
N LEU A 444 14.39 -10.84 -2.94
CA LEU A 444 15.25 -10.03 -3.79
C LEU A 444 15.57 -8.72 -3.04
N GLY A 445 16.83 -8.56 -2.65
CA GLY A 445 17.24 -7.50 -1.70
C GLY A 445 17.63 -6.16 -2.32
N ASN A 446 17.98 -6.14 -3.60
CA ASN A 446 18.34 -4.94 -4.33
C ASN A 446 18.31 -5.20 -5.84
N ILE A 447 18.43 -4.09 -6.56
CA ILE A 447 18.51 -4.03 -8.01
C ILE A 447 19.70 -3.15 -8.38
N SER A 448 20.55 -3.59 -9.30
CA SER A 448 21.46 -2.70 -9.98
C SER A 448 21.50 -3.00 -11.48
N THR A 449 21.58 -2.00 -12.34
CA THR A 449 21.82 -2.25 -13.77
C THR A 449 22.85 -1.32 -14.34
N ARG A 450 23.89 -1.92 -14.92
CA ARG A 450 24.94 -1.20 -15.65
C ARG A 450 24.64 -1.24 -17.13
N SER A 451 24.62 -0.07 -17.77
CA SER A 451 24.50 0.05 -19.22
C SER A 451 25.04 1.39 -19.71
N PHE A 452 25.23 1.51 -21.02
CA PHE A 452 25.63 2.76 -21.67
C PHE A 452 24.40 3.64 -21.88
N VAL A 453 24.29 4.73 -21.11
CA VAL A 453 23.20 5.71 -21.19
C VAL A 453 23.42 6.60 -22.41
N GLN A 454 22.43 6.66 -23.29
CA GLN A 454 22.40 7.55 -24.45
C GLN A 454 21.37 8.69 -24.26
N THR A 455 21.08 9.42 -25.33
CA THR A 455 20.14 10.54 -25.34
C THR A 455 18.77 10.14 -25.92
N GLY A 456 17.76 11.00 -25.78
CA GLY A 456 16.43 10.77 -26.35
C GLY A 456 15.74 9.57 -25.71
N ASP A 457 15.30 8.63 -26.55
CA ASP A 457 14.57 7.42 -26.13
C ASP A 457 15.50 6.30 -25.62
N ASN A 458 16.81 6.43 -25.83
CA ASN A 458 17.82 5.42 -25.46
C ASN A 458 18.45 5.68 -24.08
N VAL A 459 17.72 6.32 -23.18
CA VAL A 459 18.13 6.47 -21.78
C VAL A 459 17.97 5.16 -21.02
N MET A 460 18.61 5.06 -19.86
CA MET A 460 18.45 3.90 -18.98
C MET A 460 17.20 4.07 -18.13
N ILE A 461 16.36 3.04 -18.11
CA ILE A 461 15.07 3.07 -17.43
C ILE A 461 14.96 1.81 -16.57
N GLY A 462 15.16 1.96 -15.26
CA GLY A 462 15.00 0.91 -14.26
C GLY A 462 13.57 0.88 -13.72
N GLY A 463 12.82 -0.17 -14.03
CA GLY A 463 11.51 -0.46 -13.44
C GLY A 463 11.65 -1.36 -12.21
N PHE A 464 10.90 -1.05 -11.16
CA PHE A 464 10.82 -1.88 -9.96
C PHE A 464 9.41 -1.89 -9.39
N ILE A 465 9.07 -2.96 -8.67
CA ILE A 465 7.75 -3.13 -8.06
C ILE A 465 7.90 -3.21 -6.55
N VAL A 466 7.20 -2.34 -5.85
CA VAL A 466 6.95 -2.49 -4.42
C VAL A 466 5.76 -3.41 -4.25
N GLN A 467 6.01 -4.61 -3.75
CA GLN A 467 4.98 -5.58 -3.40
C GLN A 467 4.69 -5.53 -1.90
N GLY A 468 3.57 -6.13 -1.48
CA GLY A 468 3.08 -6.07 -0.09
C GLY A 468 2.11 -4.91 0.10
N THR A 469 1.88 -4.51 1.35
CA THR A 469 0.80 -3.57 1.70
C THR A 469 1.26 -2.38 2.50
N GLU A 470 2.50 -2.44 3.01
CA GLU A 470 3.15 -1.34 3.69
C GLU A 470 3.89 -0.45 2.67
N THR A 471 4.12 0.80 3.04
CA THR A 471 5.05 1.65 2.28
C THR A 471 6.46 1.12 2.44
N LYS A 472 7.20 1.02 1.34
CA LYS A 472 8.59 0.59 1.33
C LYS A 472 9.50 1.80 1.24
N ARG A 473 10.34 2.00 2.25
CA ARG A 473 11.39 3.01 2.21
C ARG A 473 12.56 2.51 1.37
N VAL A 474 12.84 3.21 0.28
CA VAL A 474 13.89 2.87 -0.66
C VAL A 474 14.85 4.03 -0.86
N ILE A 475 16.08 3.71 -1.27
CA ILE A 475 16.98 4.66 -1.92
C ILE A 475 17.20 4.25 -3.38
N ILE A 476 16.99 5.20 -4.28
CA ILE A 476 17.29 5.05 -5.71
C ILE A 476 18.53 5.89 -6.01
N ARG A 477 19.50 5.33 -6.75
CA ARG A 477 20.78 5.99 -7.07
C ARG A 477 21.08 5.89 -8.56
N ALA A 478 21.74 6.93 -9.08
CA ALA A 478 22.36 6.92 -10.39
C ALA A 478 23.85 7.23 -10.25
N ILE A 479 24.69 6.21 -10.47
CA ILE A 479 26.14 6.24 -10.26
C ILE A 479 26.84 6.31 -11.62
N GLY A 480 27.85 7.16 -11.73
CA GLY A 480 28.56 7.48 -12.97
C GLY A 480 30.06 7.60 -12.72
N PRO A 481 30.58 8.78 -12.31
CA PRO A 481 32.01 9.01 -12.08
C PRO A 481 32.69 7.94 -11.22
N GLU A 482 32.02 7.41 -10.21
CA GLU A 482 32.56 6.37 -9.32
C GLU A 482 32.94 5.09 -10.05
N LEU A 483 32.30 4.78 -11.18
CA LEU A 483 32.56 3.55 -11.93
C LEU A 483 34.01 3.48 -12.45
N SER A 484 34.68 4.63 -12.59
CA SER A 484 36.10 4.71 -12.95
C SER A 484 36.99 3.87 -12.02
N GLN A 485 36.67 3.85 -10.72
CA GLN A 485 37.47 3.15 -9.71
C GLN A 485 37.41 1.63 -9.88
N TYR A 486 36.36 1.13 -10.53
CA TYR A 486 36.14 -0.29 -10.84
C TYR A 486 36.63 -0.66 -12.25
N GLY A 487 37.36 0.25 -12.92
CA GLY A 487 37.90 0.02 -14.26
C GLY A 487 36.86 0.09 -15.38
N VAL A 488 35.67 0.66 -15.11
CA VAL A 488 34.63 0.84 -16.14
C VAL A 488 35.02 2.00 -17.06
N PRO A 489 35.09 1.78 -18.39
CA PRO A 489 35.44 2.83 -19.33
C PRO A 489 34.27 3.82 -19.55
N ASN A 490 34.60 5.08 -19.82
CA ASN A 490 33.67 6.15 -20.22
C ASN A 490 32.42 6.29 -19.31
N PRO A 491 32.59 6.47 -17.99
CA PRO A 491 31.46 6.70 -17.10
C PRO A 491 30.68 7.96 -17.46
N LEU A 492 29.37 7.94 -17.20
CA LEU A 492 28.50 9.09 -17.36
C LEU A 492 28.90 10.16 -16.34
N ALA A 493 29.42 11.29 -16.79
CA ALA A 493 30.09 12.26 -15.92
C ALA A 493 29.17 12.99 -14.93
N ASN A 494 27.88 13.11 -15.23
CA ASN A 494 26.90 13.78 -14.37
C ASN A 494 25.51 13.15 -14.60
N PRO A 495 25.15 12.10 -13.85
CA PRO A 495 23.89 11.41 -14.00
C PRO A 495 22.75 12.13 -13.27
N THR A 496 21.61 12.32 -13.94
CA THR A 496 20.34 12.76 -13.35
C THR A 496 19.42 11.57 -13.10
N LEU A 497 18.51 11.71 -12.14
CA LEU A 497 17.54 10.70 -11.75
C LEU A 497 16.13 11.29 -11.71
N GLU A 498 15.19 10.65 -12.40
CA GLU A 498 13.75 10.92 -12.31
C GLU A 498 13.03 9.67 -11.82
N LEU A 499 12.09 9.82 -10.88
CA LEU A 499 11.26 8.74 -10.36
C LEU A 499 9.80 8.98 -10.77
N HIS A 500 9.18 7.97 -11.35
CA HIS A 500 7.81 7.98 -11.84
C HIS A 500 6.96 6.88 -11.21
N ASP A 501 5.66 7.13 -11.06
CA ASP A 501 4.67 6.13 -10.66
C ASP A 501 4.23 5.23 -11.85
N GLY A 502 3.36 4.25 -11.58
CA GLY A 502 2.89 3.29 -12.58
C GLY A 502 2.20 3.91 -13.81
N PRO A 503 1.36 4.96 -13.64
CA PRO A 503 0.85 5.77 -14.74
C PRO A 503 1.90 6.58 -15.53
N GLY A 504 3.11 6.75 -14.99
CA GLY A 504 4.21 7.50 -15.60
C GLY A 504 4.33 8.96 -15.14
N THR A 505 3.60 9.35 -14.10
CA THR A 505 3.69 10.69 -13.50
C THR A 505 5.04 10.87 -12.81
N LEU A 506 5.72 12.00 -13.05
CA LEU A 506 6.93 12.35 -12.30
C LEU A 506 6.57 12.63 -10.84
N ILE A 507 7.14 11.85 -9.91
CA ILE A 507 6.90 11.97 -8.48
C ILE A 507 8.12 12.46 -7.70
N ALA A 508 9.33 12.30 -8.22
CA ALA A 508 10.55 12.89 -7.65
C ALA A 508 11.64 13.02 -8.71
N SER A 509 12.60 13.93 -8.50
CA SER A 509 13.78 14.07 -9.36
C SER A 509 14.98 14.54 -8.56
N ASN A 510 16.18 14.17 -8.97
CA ASN A 510 17.41 14.74 -8.44
C ASN A 510 18.53 14.72 -9.49
N ASP A 511 19.49 15.63 -9.38
CA ASP A 511 20.70 15.69 -10.22
C ASP A 511 22.01 15.68 -9.40
N ASN A 512 21.92 15.74 -8.06
CA ASN A 512 23.06 15.59 -7.16
C ASN A 512 22.58 15.22 -5.74
N TRP A 513 23.20 14.24 -5.09
CA TRP A 513 22.73 13.77 -3.78
C TRP A 513 22.96 14.76 -2.63
N GLN A 514 23.84 15.76 -2.82
CA GLN A 514 24.20 16.74 -1.80
C GLN A 514 23.22 17.92 -1.68
N THR A 515 22.22 17.98 -2.57
CA THR A 515 21.11 18.92 -2.48
C THR A 515 19.80 18.19 -2.73
N THR A 516 18.72 18.71 -2.17
CA THR A 516 17.39 18.13 -2.34
C THR A 516 16.53 19.01 -3.23
N ILE A 517 15.92 18.39 -4.25
CA ILE A 517 14.86 19.03 -5.04
C ILE A 517 13.52 18.67 -4.39
N ILE A 518 12.90 19.63 -3.72
CA ILE A 518 11.57 19.46 -3.11
C ILE A 518 10.49 19.49 -4.19
N GLY A 519 9.64 18.47 -4.24
CA GLY A 519 8.58 18.33 -5.22
C GLY A 519 8.00 16.91 -5.24
N GLY A 520 6.72 16.79 -5.60
CA GLY A 520 6.01 15.52 -5.63
C GLY A 520 6.01 14.84 -4.26
N ILE A 521 6.61 13.66 -4.15
CA ILE A 521 6.69 12.89 -2.90
C ILE A 521 7.81 13.37 -1.95
N ILE A 522 8.78 14.16 -2.44
CA ILE A 522 9.83 14.75 -1.61
C ILE A 522 9.32 16.03 -0.96
N THR A 523 9.11 16.01 0.35
CA THR A 523 8.49 17.10 1.11
C THR A 523 9.44 17.85 2.06
N HIS A 524 10.67 17.38 2.21
CA HIS A 524 11.69 17.92 3.09
C HIS A 524 13.09 17.60 2.55
N ASP A 525 14.12 18.22 3.12
CA ASP A 525 15.52 17.96 2.77
C ASP A 525 15.94 16.53 3.18
N GLN A 526 16.57 15.79 2.26
CA GLN A 526 16.90 14.37 2.41
C GLN A 526 18.40 14.09 2.49
N VAL A 527 19.27 15.10 2.45
CA VAL A 527 20.73 14.92 2.44
C VAL A 527 21.21 14.13 3.66
N GLU A 528 20.71 14.47 4.84
CA GLU A 528 21.04 13.75 6.09
C GLU A 528 20.50 12.31 6.07
N ASP A 529 19.28 12.09 5.58
CA ASP A 529 18.71 10.75 5.42
C ASP A 529 19.54 9.89 4.45
N ILE A 530 20.03 10.48 3.35
CA ILE A 530 20.88 9.81 2.36
C ILE A 530 22.21 9.40 3.00
N MET A 531 22.84 10.28 3.78
CA MET A 531 24.07 9.93 4.52
C MET A 531 23.83 8.83 5.55
N ASN A 532 22.75 8.94 6.32
CA ASN A 532 22.40 7.99 7.37
C ASN A 532 21.97 6.62 6.83
N SER A 533 21.56 6.55 5.56
CA SER A 533 21.21 5.29 4.90
C SER A 533 22.41 4.35 4.70
N GLY A 534 23.65 4.87 4.76
CA GLY A 534 24.85 4.11 4.41
C GLY A 534 25.02 3.89 2.89
N HIS A 535 24.13 4.44 2.07
CA HIS A 535 24.11 4.34 0.62
C HIS A 535 24.31 5.70 -0.08
N ALA A 536 24.84 6.71 0.60
CA ALA A 536 25.22 7.95 -0.08
C ALA A 536 26.27 7.68 -1.18
N PRO A 537 26.11 8.24 -2.40
CA PRO A 537 27.19 8.29 -3.36
C PRO A 537 28.41 9.03 -2.77
N ALA A 538 29.60 8.57 -3.08
CA ALA A 538 30.87 9.22 -2.80
C ALA A 538 31.15 10.41 -3.74
N ASP A 539 30.74 10.38 -5.01
CA ASP A 539 30.86 11.55 -5.91
C ASP A 539 29.67 12.50 -5.75
N SER A 540 29.94 13.79 -5.57
CA SER A 540 28.91 14.81 -5.35
C SER A 540 27.98 15.04 -6.55
N SER A 541 28.41 14.70 -7.77
CA SER A 541 27.63 14.88 -9.00
C SER A 541 26.68 13.72 -9.29
N GLU A 542 26.70 12.67 -8.47
CA GLU A 542 25.81 11.53 -8.61
C GLU A 542 24.47 11.78 -7.92
N SER A 543 23.40 11.18 -8.45
CA SER A 543 22.05 11.45 -7.98
C SER A 543 21.55 10.37 -7.03
N ALA A 544 20.81 10.79 -5.99
CA ALA A 544 20.11 9.88 -5.10
C ALA A 544 18.75 10.46 -4.68
N ILE A 545 17.76 9.59 -4.50
CA ILE A 545 16.42 9.90 -3.98
C ILE A 545 16.09 8.88 -2.89
N ILE A 546 15.64 9.35 -1.71
CA ILE A 546 15.00 8.49 -0.71
C ILE A 546 13.49 8.69 -0.79
N ALA A 547 12.73 7.60 -0.77
CA ALA A 547 11.28 7.68 -0.88
C ALA A 547 10.59 6.56 -0.08
N ASP A 548 9.47 6.91 0.57
CA ASP A 548 8.52 5.96 1.12
C ASP A 548 7.45 5.68 0.06
N LEU A 549 7.53 4.51 -0.57
CA LEU A 549 6.74 4.16 -1.73
C LEU A 549 5.63 3.16 -1.36
N PRO A 550 4.34 3.48 -1.56
CA PRO A 550 3.27 2.48 -1.47
C PRO A 550 3.49 1.32 -2.43
N ALA A 551 2.75 0.22 -2.24
CA ALA A 551 2.72 -0.87 -3.20
C ALA A 551 2.32 -0.36 -4.60
N GLY A 552 3.08 -0.79 -5.62
CA GLY A 552 2.89 -0.30 -6.97
C GLY A 552 4.12 -0.46 -7.86
N ASN A 553 3.95 -0.08 -9.12
CA ASN A 553 5.00 -0.07 -10.12
C ASN A 553 5.66 1.30 -10.16
N TYR A 554 6.99 1.31 -10.24
CA TYR A 554 7.78 2.54 -10.29
C TYR A 554 8.84 2.45 -11.38
N THR A 555 9.20 3.60 -11.92
CA THR A 555 10.23 3.73 -12.95
C THR A 555 11.25 4.81 -12.55
N ALA A 556 12.52 4.43 -12.53
CA ALA A 556 13.67 5.30 -12.38
C ALA A 556 14.32 5.56 -13.74
N ILE A 557 14.36 6.81 -14.19
CA ILE A 557 14.98 7.20 -15.46
C ILE A 557 16.32 7.86 -15.16
N VAL A 558 17.39 7.35 -15.77
CA VAL A 558 18.74 7.90 -15.66
C VAL A 558 19.15 8.56 -16.97
N ARG A 559 19.56 9.82 -16.90
CA ARG A 559 20.04 10.62 -18.04
C ARG A 559 21.37 11.29 -17.71
N GLY A 560 22.08 11.77 -18.74
CA GLY A 560 23.20 12.68 -18.56
C GLY A 560 22.76 14.14 -18.58
N VAL A 561 23.26 14.96 -17.66
CA VAL A 561 23.09 16.43 -17.73
C VAL A 561 23.56 16.93 -19.11
N ASN A 562 22.82 17.87 -19.70
CA ASN A 562 23.07 18.42 -21.03
C ASN A 562 23.12 17.37 -22.15
N SER A 563 22.36 16.28 -22.03
CA SER A 563 22.33 15.19 -23.02
C SER A 563 23.70 14.55 -23.24
N THR A 564 24.50 14.44 -22.18
CA THR A 564 25.75 13.67 -22.21
C THR A 564 25.46 12.17 -22.19
N THR A 565 26.43 11.37 -22.64
CA THR A 565 26.32 9.91 -22.72
C THR A 565 27.50 9.25 -22.01
N GLY A 566 27.30 8.04 -21.49
CA GLY A 566 28.35 7.30 -20.80
C GLY A 566 27.78 6.09 -20.07
N VAL A 567 28.67 5.29 -19.47
CA VAL A 567 28.25 4.15 -18.65
C VAL A 567 27.75 4.64 -17.30
N ALA A 568 26.54 4.24 -16.91
CA ALA A 568 26.00 4.51 -15.58
C ALA A 568 25.53 3.21 -14.93
N LEU A 569 25.25 3.29 -13.65
CA LEU A 569 24.63 2.24 -12.84
C LEU A 569 23.38 2.85 -12.17
N ALA A 570 22.21 2.31 -12.48
CA ALA A 570 20.97 2.63 -11.77
C ALA A 570 20.73 1.59 -10.69
N GLU A 571 20.45 2.02 -9.46
CA GLU A 571 20.30 1.12 -8.31
C GLU A 571 19.07 1.46 -7.48
N VAL A 572 18.46 0.42 -6.89
CA VAL A 572 17.37 0.55 -5.92
C VAL A 572 17.68 -0.37 -4.74
N TYR A 573 17.74 0.21 -3.54
CA TYR A 573 17.94 -0.50 -2.29
C TYR A 573 16.76 -0.29 -1.35
N ASP A 574 16.42 -1.35 -0.64
CA ASP A 574 15.55 -1.32 0.53
C ASP A 574 16.30 -0.78 1.75
N LEU A 575 15.71 0.20 2.45
CA LEU A 575 16.27 0.81 3.66
C LEU A 575 15.65 0.28 4.97
N HIS A 576 14.55 -0.48 4.90
CA HIS A 576 13.92 -1.10 6.06
C HIS A 576 14.13 -2.62 6.03
N GLN A 577 15.33 -3.02 6.50
CA GLN A 577 15.70 -4.40 6.76
C GLN A 577 15.29 -4.85 8.16
#